data_AF-A0A3D3LJW7-F1
#
_entry.id   AF-A0A3D3LJW7-F1
#
_cell.length_a   1.000
_cell.length_b   1.000
_cell.length_c   1.000
_cell.angle_alpha   90.00
_cell.angle_beta   90.00
_cell.angle_gamma   90.00
#
_symmetry.space_group_name_H-M   'P 1'
#
loop_
_entity.id
_entity.type
_entity.pdbx_description
1 polymer ?
#
loop_
_entity_poly.entity_id
_entity_poly.type
_entity_poly.pdbx_seq_one_letter_code
_entity_poly.pdbx_strand_id
1 'polypeptide(L)' 'MEEEEPVRIAITNELDLHAFRPSEAGELLVDYFAECRRLGILEVRVIHGKGTGALRAGVHAALARMEGVADWA' A
#
# COMPACT_ATOMS: atom_id res chain seq x y z
N MET A 1 -0.59 -12.49 -32.09
CA MET A 1 -1.04 -11.71 -30.93
C MET A 1 0.23 -11.20 -30.31
N GLU A 2 0.49 -9.91 -30.33
CA GLU A 2 1.60 -9.36 -29.56
C GLU A 2 1.23 -9.53 -28.09
N GLU A 3 2.04 -10.30 -27.36
CA GLU A 3 1.92 -10.38 -25.90
C GLU A 3 2.26 -8.98 -25.35
N GLU A 4 1.29 -8.31 -24.72
CA GLU A 4 1.53 -7.01 -24.11
C GLU A 4 2.58 -7.18 -23.01
N GLU A 5 3.74 -6.51 -23.17
CA GLU A 5 4.76 -6.49 -22.14
C GLU A 5 4.20 -5.83 -20.86
N PRO A 6 4.56 -6.33 -19.67
CA PRO A 6 4.08 -5.78 -18.42
C PRO A 6 4.53 -4.33 -18.26
N VAL A 7 3.55 -3.44 -18.06
CA VAL A 7 3.82 -2.02 -17.78
C VAL A 7 4.44 -1.90 -16.40
N ARG A 8 5.66 -1.33 -16.35
CA ARG A 8 6.34 -1.04 -15.08
C ARG A 8 5.85 0.29 -14.53
N ILE A 9 5.23 0.25 -13.35
CA ILE A 9 4.84 1.45 -12.60
C ILE A 9 5.96 1.79 -11.62
N ALA A 10 6.33 3.06 -11.57
CA ALA A 10 7.32 3.54 -10.60
C ALA A 10 6.77 3.44 -9.18
N ILE A 11 7.59 2.92 -8.27
CA ILE A 11 7.30 2.95 -6.84
C ILE A 11 7.67 4.32 -6.30
N THR A 12 6.77 4.89 -5.50
CA THR A 12 6.92 6.20 -4.91
C THR A 12 6.66 6.12 -3.41
N ASN A 13 6.70 7.25 -2.72
CA ASN A 13 6.27 7.35 -1.34
C ASN A 13 4.74 7.52 -1.20
N GLU A 14 3.95 7.31 -2.26
CA GLU A 14 2.49 7.40 -2.20
C GLU A 14 1.82 6.13 -2.74
N LEU A 15 0.84 5.62 -1.98
CA LEU A 15 0.03 4.47 -2.36
C LEU A 15 -1.45 4.84 -2.26
N ASP A 16 -2.13 4.90 -3.42
CA ASP A 16 -3.55 5.16 -3.49
C ASP A 16 -4.37 3.87 -3.50
N LEU A 17 -5.28 3.75 -2.52
CA LEU A 17 -6.12 2.58 -2.30
C LEU A 17 -7.56 2.75 -2.79
N HIS A 18 -7.94 3.84 -3.46
CA HIS A 18 -9.33 4.09 -3.88
C HIS A 18 -9.91 2.99 -4.81
N ALA A 19 -9.05 2.30 -5.56
CA ALA A 19 -9.44 1.21 -6.45
C ALA A 19 -9.48 -0.18 -5.77
N PHE A 20 -9.09 -0.26 -4.49
CA PHE A 20 -8.90 -1.54 -3.78
C PHE A 20 -9.97 -1.77 -2.72
N ARG A 21 -10.31 -3.05 -2.52
CA ARG A 21 -11.19 -3.47 -1.43
C ARG A 21 -10.40 -3.49 -0.11
N PRO A 22 -11.06 -3.26 1.05
CA PRO A 22 -10.40 -3.35 2.35
C PRO A 22 -9.69 -4.69 2.62
N SER A 23 -10.18 -5.79 2.05
CA SER A 23 -9.57 -7.11 2.17
C SER A 23 -8.27 -7.27 1.38
N GLU A 24 -8.07 -6.47 0.32
CA GLU A 24 -6.90 -6.53 -0.57
C GLU A 24 -5.76 -5.62 -0.06
N ALA A 25 -6.11 -4.59 0.71
CA ALA A 25 -5.16 -3.59 1.19
C ALA A 25 -4.00 -4.19 2.00
N GLY A 26 -4.24 -5.25 2.79
CA GLY A 26 -3.21 -5.84 3.64
C GLY A 26 -2.04 -6.43 2.84
N GLU A 27 -2.33 -7.28 1.85
CA GLU A 27 -1.32 -7.90 1.00
C GLU A 27 -0.59 -6.85 0.15
N LEU A 28 -1.34 -5.92 -0.44
CA LEU A 28 -0.77 -4.81 -1.21
C LEU A 28 0.21 -3.96 -0.38
N LEU A 29 -0.12 -3.65 0.87
CA LEU A 29 0.76 -2.87 1.75
C LEU A 29 2.08 -3.62 2.04
N VAL A 30 2.03 -4.94 2.25
CA VAL A 30 3.24 -5.76 2.49
C VAL A 30 4.18 -5.66 1.29
N ASP A 31 3.67 -5.92 0.09
CA ASP A 31 4.48 -5.93 -1.12
C ASP A 31 5.00 -4.54 -1.47
N TYR A 32 4.15 -3.52 -1.37
CA TYR A 32 4.54 -2.15 -1.68
C TYR A 32 5.61 -1.64 -0.71
N PHE A 33 5.46 -1.88 0.60
CA PHE A 33 6.44 -1.45 1.58
C PHE A 33 7.77 -2.20 1.47
N ALA A 34 7.75 -3.48 1.08
CA ALA A 34 8.96 -4.23 0.80
C ALA A 34 9.76 -3.59 -0.35
N GLU A 35 9.08 -3.16 -1.42
CA GLU A 35 9.74 -2.49 -2.54
C GLU A 35 10.17 -1.06 -2.20
N CYS A 36 9.37 -0.29 -1.47
CA CYS A 36 9.78 0.99 -0.90
C CYS A 36 11.08 0.85 -0.11
N ARG A 37 11.17 -0.16 0.77
CA ARG A 37 12.36 -0.41 1.58
C ARG A 37 13.58 -0.75 0.73
N ARG A 38 13.41 -1.54 -0.35
CA ARG A 38 14.49 -1.85 -1.31
C ARG A 38 15.00 -0.60 -2.03
N LEU A 39 14.13 0.38 -2.24
CA LEU A 39 14.44 1.67 -2.87
C LEU A 39 14.87 2.76 -1.88
N GLY A 40 14.92 2.47 -0.57
CA GLY A 40 15.27 3.44 0.47
C GLY A 40 14.15 4.44 0.80
N ILE A 41 12.92 4.19 0.35
CA ILE A 41 11.72 4.94 0.72
C ILE A 41 11.23 4.37 2.06
N LEU A 42 11.41 5.12 3.14
CA LEU A 42 11.09 4.68 4.51
C LEU A 42 9.83 5.31 5.09
N GLU A 43 9.26 6.29 4.39
CA GLU A 43 8.01 6.95 4.75
C GLU A 43 7.07 6.87 3.54
N VAL A 44 5.84 6.38 3.77
CA VAL A 44 4.85 6.18 2.70
C VAL A 44 3.51 6.77 3.11
N ARG A 45 2.93 7.59 2.25
CA ARG A 45 1.57 8.12 2.38
C ARG A 45 0.57 7.15 1.78
N VAL A 46 -0.24 6.51 2.64
CA VAL A 46 -1.32 5.61 2.21
C VAL A 46 -2.64 6.38 2.11
N ILE A 47 -3.18 6.49 0.90
CA ILE A 47 -4.41 7.24 0.61
C ILE A 47 -5.58 6.26 0.55
N HIS A 48 -6.43 6.25 1.58
CA HIS A 48 -7.59 5.35 1.69
C HIS A 48 -8.94 6.06 1.45
N GLY A 49 -8.93 7.33 1.05
CA GLY A 49 -10.13 8.13 0.79
C GLY A 49 -10.93 8.53 2.04
N LYS A 50 -12.06 9.22 1.80
CA LYS A 50 -12.91 9.87 2.81
C LYS A 50 -14.23 9.15 3.12
N GLY A 51 -14.43 7.93 2.61
CA GLY A 51 -15.71 7.22 2.67
C GLY A 51 -16.15 6.82 4.09
N THR A 52 -16.71 5.62 4.24
CA THR A 52 -17.20 5.12 5.55
C THR A 52 -16.09 4.89 6.60
N GLY A 53 -14.82 5.02 6.22
CA GLY A 53 -13.67 4.69 7.08
C GLY A 53 -13.30 3.20 7.10
N ALA A 54 -14.04 2.34 6.40
CA ALA A 54 -13.75 0.90 6.34
C ALA A 54 -12.34 0.61 5.80
N LEU A 55 -11.90 1.32 4.77
CA LEU A 55 -10.56 1.15 4.20
C LEU A 55 -9.47 1.64 5.16
N ARG A 56 -9.66 2.79 5.83
CA ARG A 56 -8.78 3.27 6.90
C ARG A 56 -8.63 2.22 8.02
N ALA A 57 -9.74 1.67 8.49
CA ALA A 57 -9.73 0.65 9.54
C ALA A 57 -8.98 -0.62 9.09
N GLY A 58 -9.19 -1.06 7.84
CA GLY A 58 -8.47 -2.18 7.25
C GLY A 58 -6.95 -1.94 7.17
N VAL A 59 -6.54 -0.75 6.70
CA VAL A 59 -5.13 -0.34 6.66
C VAL A 59 -4.54 -0.36 8.07
N HIS A 60 -5.16 0.30 9.05
CA HIS A 60 -4.65 0.34 10.42
C HIS A 60 -4.53 -1.06 11.04
N ALA A 61 -5.50 -1.93 10.79
CA ALA A 61 -5.45 -3.32 11.26
C ALA A 61 -4.30 -4.10 10.61
N ALA A 62 -4.01 -3.86 9.32
CA ALA A 62 -2.87 -4.46 8.65
C ALA A 62 -1.54 -3.95 9.22
N LEU A 63 -1.37 -2.63 9.34
CA LEU A 63 -0.17 -1.98 9.88
C LEU A 63 0.16 -2.48 11.30
N ALA A 64 -0.87 -2.64 12.15
CA ALA A 64 -0.70 -3.14 13.52
C ALA A 64 -0.11 -4.56 13.64
N ARG A 65 -0.07 -5.33 12.54
CA ARG A 65 0.50 -6.69 12.50
C ARG A 65 1.86 -6.73 11.78
N MET A 66 2.36 -5.61 11.26
CA MET A 66 3.61 -5.56 10.51
C MET A 66 4.79 -5.19 11.42
N GLU A 67 5.73 -6.11 11.59
CA GLU A 67 6.96 -5.86 12.40
C GLU A 67 7.89 -4.79 11.79
N GLY A 68 7.75 -4.53 10.48
CA GLY A 68 8.60 -3.58 9.75
C GLY A 68 8.12 -2.13 9.76
N VAL A 69 7.00 -1.84 10.44
CA VAL A 69 6.43 -0.48 10.53
C VAL A 69 6.72 0.09 11.91
N ALA A 70 7.44 1.21 11.96
CA ALA A 70 7.82 1.85 13.23
C ALA A 70 6.64 2.62 13.86
N ASP A 71 5.90 3.38 13.06
CA ASP A 71 4.76 4.20 13.48
C ASP A 71 3.84 4.55 12.29
N TRP A 72 2.61 4.98 12.61
CA TRP A 72 1.63 5.53 11.65
C TRP A 72 0.58 6.40 12.38
N ALA A 73 -0.15 7.24 11.63
CA ALA A 73 -1.18 8.16 12.13
C ALA A 73 -2.51 8.10 11.36
#